data_AF-A0A951C7Y8-F1
#
_entry.id   AF-A0A951C7Y8-F1
#
_cell.length_a   1.000
_cell.length_b   1.000
_cell.length_c   1.000
_cell.angle_alpha   90.00
_cell.angle_beta   90.00
_cell.angle_gamma   90.00
#
_symmetry.space_group_name_H-M   'P 1'
#
loop_
_entity.id
_entity.type
_entity.pdbx_description
1 polymer ?
#
loop_
_entity_poly.entity_id
_entity_poly.type
_entity_poly.pdbx_seq_one_letter_code
_entity_poly.pdbx_strand_id
1 'polypeptide(L)'
;FKIPRADRFAPEIKKAGPLLFQDLLGKSRDIFVQHTGTDAKAGWSAFLAHPEGEARTCQLVWRQKTHDFRDPCSRQVYPADGAGLPHYKVTVADNGDLTVDLNAPAAGP
;
A
#
# COMPACT_ATOMS: atom_id res chain seq x y z
N PHE A 1 5.82 10.73 3.40
CA PHE A 1 5.02 11.71 2.64
C PHE A 1 3.58 11.68 3.14
N LYS A 2 2.72 12.62 2.69
CA LYS A 2 1.39 12.85 3.25
C LYS A 2 0.30 12.73 2.18
N ILE A 3 -0.82 12.12 2.55
CA ILE A 3 -2.06 12.04 1.78
C ILE A 3 -3.14 12.75 2.61
N PRO A 4 -3.64 13.92 2.17
CA PRO A 4 -4.64 14.65 2.93
C PRO A 4 -5.98 13.92 2.89
N ARG A 5 -6.81 14.09 3.93
CA ARG A 5 -8.21 13.61 3.93
C ARG A 5 -8.34 12.10 3.69
N ALA A 6 -7.80 11.30 4.60
CA ALA A 6 -7.91 9.83 4.60
C ALA A 6 -9.37 9.36 4.45
N ASP A 7 -10.31 10.09 5.05
CA ASP A 7 -11.77 9.89 4.95
C ASP A 7 -12.30 9.87 3.51
N ARG A 8 -11.67 10.62 2.61
CA ARG A 8 -12.04 10.65 1.19
C ARG A 8 -11.44 9.49 0.41
N PHE A 9 -10.25 9.03 0.76
CA PHE A 9 -9.55 7.98 0.03
C PHE A 9 -9.99 6.58 0.43
N ALA A 10 -10.38 6.35 1.69
CA ALA A 10 -10.88 5.05 2.15
C ALA A 10 -12.03 4.47 1.28
N PRO A 11 -13.13 5.20 1.00
CA PRO A 11 -14.21 4.69 0.17
C PRO A 11 -13.80 4.53 -1.31
N GLU A 12 -12.93 5.39 -1.83
CA GLU A 12 -12.42 5.27 -3.20
C GLU A 12 -11.56 4.02 -3.35
N ILE A 13 -10.70 3.74 -2.37
CA ILE A 13 -9.88 2.53 -2.37
C ILE A 13 -10.75 1.27 -2.33
N LYS A 14 -11.80 1.27 -1.51
CA LYS A 14 -12.76 0.17 -1.47
C LYS A 14 -13.44 -0.08 -2.83
N LYS A 15 -13.61 0.96 -3.65
CA LYS A 15 -14.29 0.89 -4.95
C LYS A 15 -13.33 0.58 -6.11
N ALA A 16 -12.20 1.26 -6.16
CA ALA A 16 -11.27 1.29 -7.30
C ALA A 16 -9.98 0.50 -7.05
N GLY A 17 -9.68 0.17 -5.80
CA GLY A 17 -8.45 -0.49 -5.40
C GLY A 17 -7.41 0.46 -4.80
N PRO A 18 -6.24 -0.08 -4.44
CA PRO A 18 -5.18 0.63 -3.73
C PRO A 18 -4.57 1.76 -4.56
N LEU A 19 -4.04 2.78 -3.88
CA LEU A 19 -3.32 3.89 -4.50
C LEU A 19 -1.88 3.49 -4.77
N LEU A 20 -1.39 3.66 -6.00
CA LEU A 20 0.01 3.46 -6.36
C LEU A 20 0.77 4.79 -6.28
N PHE A 21 1.84 4.84 -5.49
CA PHE A 21 2.78 5.94 -5.46
C PHE A 21 4.12 5.49 -6.01
N GLN A 22 4.58 6.13 -7.07
CA GLN A 22 5.85 5.81 -7.73
C GLN A 22 7.02 6.53 -7.06
N ASP A 23 8.16 5.85 -6.96
CA ASP A 23 9.41 6.45 -6.53
C ASP A 23 10.05 7.25 -7.67
N LEU A 24 9.84 8.56 -7.66
CA LEU A 24 10.40 9.49 -8.63
C LEU A 24 11.91 9.69 -8.48
N LEU A 25 12.51 9.23 -7.37
CA LEU A 25 13.95 9.33 -7.13
C LEU A 25 14.73 8.11 -7.64
N GLY A 26 14.04 7.13 -8.25
CA GLY A 26 14.67 6.01 -8.93
C GLY A 26 15.29 4.96 -8.00
N LYS A 27 14.85 4.86 -6.74
CA LYS A 27 15.34 3.84 -5.80
C LYS A 27 14.49 2.57 -5.79
N SER A 28 13.59 2.42 -6.77
CA SER A 28 12.64 1.29 -6.89
C SER A 28 11.84 1.04 -5.61
N ARG A 29 11.28 2.11 -5.03
CA ARG A 29 10.40 2.04 -3.85
C ARG A 29 8.99 2.50 -4.17
N ASP A 30 8.47 2.02 -5.29
CA ASP A 30 7.05 2.18 -5.57
C ASP A 30 6.27 1.49 -4.45
N ILE A 31 5.20 2.12 -3.98
CA ILE A 31 4.38 1.57 -2.91
C ILE A 31 2.90 1.59 -3.26
N PHE A 32 2.19 0.62 -2.72
CA PHE A 32 0.75 0.70 -2.60
C PHE A 32 0.37 1.28 -1.25
N VAL A 33 -0.65 2.13 -1.23
CA VAL A 33 -1.38 2.53 -0.04
C VAL A 33 -2.77 1.94 -0.13
N GLN A 34 -3.14 1.18 0.90
CA GLN A 34 -4.38 0.41 0.99
C GLN A 34 -5.16 0.80 2.24
N HIS A 35 -6.48 0.66 2.16
CA HIS A 35 -7.39 0.67 3.30
C HIS A 35 -8.28 -0.58 3.28
N THR A 36 -8.24 -1.38 4.33
CA THR A 36 -9.08 -2.60 4.49
C THR A 36 -10.02 -2.53 5.69
N GLY A 37 -9.97 -1.43 6.46
CA GLY A 37 -10.77 -1.22 7.65
C GLY A 37 -12.19 -0.72 7.39
N THR A 38 -13.01 -0.66 8.45
CA THR A 38 -14.34 -0.02 8.42
C THR A 38 -14.29 1.44 8.91
N ASP A 39 -13.28 1.80 9.69
CA ASP A 39 -13.02 3.16 10.15
C ASP A 39 -11.98 3.81 9.23
N ALA A 40 -12.28 5.01 8.71
CA ALA A 40 -11.35 5.75 7.87
C ALA A 40 -10.09 6.24 8.61
N LYS A 41 -10.06 6.18 9.94
CA LYS A 41 -8.86 6.49 10.74
C LYS A 41 -7.99 5.28 11.07
N ALA A 42 -8.44 4.06 10.76
CA ALA A 42 -7.73 2.82 11.07
C ALA A 42 -7.70 1.86 9.86
N GLY A 43 -6.88 0.81 9.91
CA GLY A 43 -6.83 -0.20 8.83
C GLY A 43 -6.15 0.28 7.54
N TRP A 44 -5.21 1.22 7.67
CA TRP A 44 -4.34 1.66 6.58
C TRP A 44 -3.04 0.85 6.56
N SER A 45 -2.60 0.44 5.37
CA SER A 45 -1.27 -0.11 5.16
C SER A 45 -0.58 0.55 3.98
N ALA A 46 0.75 0.59 4.04
CA ALA A 46 1.60 1.04 2.96
C ALA A 46 2.75 0.05 2.80
N PHE A 47 2.96 -0.46 1.59
CA PHE A 47 3.91 -1.54 1.35
C PHE A 47 4.49 -1.48 -0.05
N LEU A 48 5.65 -2.11 -0.26
CA LEU A 48 6.31 -2.14 -1.56
C LEU A 48 5.39 -2.72 -2.64
N ALA A 49 5.42 -2.09 -3.82
CA ALA A 49 4.61 -2.45 -4.96
C ALA A 49 5.18 -3.64 -5.75
N HIS A 50 6.31 -4.19 -5.34
CA HIS A 50 6.89 -5.44 -5.84
C HIS A 50 7.59 -6.16 -4.67
N PRO A 51 7.83 -7.49 -4.78
CA PRO A 51 8.58 -8.22 -3.76
C PRO A 51 9.98 -7.64 -3.54
N GLU A 52 10.50 -7.82 -2.32
CA GLU A 52 11.83 -7.34 -1.97
C GLU A 52 12.92 -8.01 -2.83
N GLY A 53 13.86 -7.22 -3.34
CA GLY A 53 14.93 -7.72 -4.21
C GLY A 53 14.50 -7.99 -5.66
N GLU A 54 13.20 -7.95 -5.97
CA GLU A 54 12.71 -8.07 -7.34
C GLU A 54 12.76 -6.74 -8.10
N ALA A 55 12.77 -6.85 -9.43
CA ALA A 55 12.77 -5.69 -10.31
C ALA A 55 11.41 -4.96 -10.27
N ARG A 56 11.44 -3.64 -10.46
CA ARG A 56 10.23 -2.81 -10.58
C ARG A 56 9.24 -3.29 -11.66
N THR A 57 9.72 -4.00 -12.68
CA THR A 57 8.89 -4.62 -13.72
C THR A 57 7.98 -5.73 -13.19
N CYS A 58 8.27 -6.28 -12.02
CA CYS A 58 7.46 -7.24 -11.28
C CYS A 58 6.43 -6.54 -10.37
N GLN A 59 6.02 -5.32 -10.71
CA GLN A 59 4.99 -4.60 -9.96
C GLN A 59 3.72 -5.45 -9.83
N LEU A 60 3.25 -5.60 -8.60
CA LEU A 60 2.06 -6.36 -8.27
C LEU A 60 0.84 -5.76 -8.96
N VAL A 61 -0.05 -6.64 -9.41
CA VAL A 61 -1.30 -6.28 -10.06
C VAL A 61 -2.46 -6.49 -9.09
N TRP A 62 -3.19 -5.42 -8.77
CA TRP A 62 -4.43 -5.51 -8.02
C TRP A 62 -5.51 -6.25 -8.82
N ARG A 63 -6.16 -7.23 -8.21
CA ARG A 63 -7.26 -7.99 -8.81
C ARG A 63 -8.57 -7.64 -8.10
N GLN A 64 -9.33 -6.73 -8.70
CA GLN A 64 -10.58 -6.20 -8.13
C GLN A 64 -11.62 -7.29 -7.79
N LYS A 65 -11.67 -8.40 -8.54
CA LYS A 65 -12.62 -9.49 -8.28
C LYS A 65 -12.32 -10.26 -6.99
N THR A 66 -11.04 -10.51 -6.73
CA THR A 66 -10.56 -11.34 -5.62
C THR A 66 -10.05 -10.53 -4.44
N HIS A 67 -9.91 -9.22 -4.60
CA HIS A 67 -9.39 -8.29 -3.59
C HIS A 67 -8.01 -8.72 -3.08
N ASP A 68 -7.10 -9.03 -3.99
CA ASP A 68 -5.74 -9.44 -3.69
C ASP A 68 -4.78 -8.93 -4.77
N PHE A 69 -3.49 -9.05 -4.49
CA PHE A 69 -2.43 -8.72 -5.43
C PHE A 69 -1.87 -9.99 -6.04
N ARG A 70 -1.52 -9.91 -7.33
CA ARG A 70 -0.79 -10.96 -8.01
C ARG A 70 0.53 -10.42 -8.53
N ASP A 71 1.60 -11.11 -8.16
CA ASP A 71 2.90 -10.89 -8.77
C ASP A 71 2.92 -11.48 -10.20
N PRO A 72 3.17 -10.68 -11.24
CA PRO A 72 3.27 -11.19 -12.61
C PRO A 72 4.51 -12.08 -12.83
N CYS A 73 5.58 -11.92 -12.04
CA CYS A 73 6.84 -12.62 -12.20
C CYS A 73 6.82 -14.01 -11.55
N SER A 74 6.51 -14.12 -10.25
CA SER A 74 6.46 -15.42 -9.55
C SER A 74 5.10 -16.13 -9.63
N ARG A 75 4.02 -15.37 -9.95
CA ARG A 75 2.60 -15.77 -9.81
C ARG A 75 2.13 -15.90 -8.36
N GLN A 76 2.94 -15.50 -7.37
CA GLN A 76 2.53 -15.43 -5.97
C GLN A 76 1.36 -14.45 -5.78
N VAL A 77 0.53 -14.75 -4.80
CA VAL A 77 -0.63 -13.94 -4.41
C VAL A 77 -0.38 -13.36 -3.03
N TYR A 78 -0.62 -12.06 -2.88
CA TYR A 78 -0.55 -11.35 -1.62
C TYR A 78 -1.94 -10.85 -1.23
N PRO A 79 -2.32 -10.91 0.06
CA PRO A 79 -3.60 -10.41 0.54
C PRO A 79 -3.75 -8.89 0.34
N ALA A 80 -4.98 -8.39 0.48
CA ALA A 80 -5.31 -6.98 0.23
C ALA A 80 -4.46 -5.99 1.02
N ASP A 81 -4.11 -6.33 2.27
CA ASP A 81 -3.29 -5.50 3.16
C ASP A 81 -1.80 -5.54 2.84
N GLY A 82 -1.38 -6.40 1.89
CA GLY A 82 0.00 -6.58 1.49
C GLY A 82 0.83 -7.42 2.47
N ALA A 83 0.21 -8.24 3.34
CA ALA A 83 0.98 -9.10 4.24
C ALA A 83 1.97 -10.00 3.47
N GLY A 84 3.19 -10.11 4.00
CA GLY A 84 4.30 -10.81 3.33
C GLY A 84 5.16 -9.92 2.42
N LEU A 85 4.84 -8.63 2.30
CA LEU A 85 5.69 -7.63 1.64
C LEU A 85 6.35 -6.72 2.68
N PRO A 86 7.41 -5.98 2.33
CA PRO A 86 7.93 -4.93 3.19
C PRO A 86 6.92 -3.80 3.37
N HIS A 87 6.58 -3.50 4.62
CA HIS A 87 5.65 -2.43 5.01
C HIS A 87 6.39 -1.20 5.51
N TYR A 88 5.71 -0.07 5.38
CA TYR A 88 6.13 1.23 5.88
C TYR A 88 5.19 1.68 6.97
N LYS A 89 5.72 2.43 7.96
CA LYS A 89 4.88 2.95 9.03
C LYS A 89 3.85 3.93 8.47
N VAL A 90 2.59 3.74 8.87
CA VAL A 90 1.46 4.60 8.52
C VAL A 90 0.84 5.19 9.78
N THR A 91 0.55 6.48 9.75
CA THR A 91 -0.13 7.19 10.85
C THR A 91 -1.23 8.07 10.28
N VAL A 92 -2.43 8.03 10.86
CA VAL A 92 -3.48 9.02 10.62
C VAL A 92 -3.42 10.07 11.72
N ALA A 93 -3.17 11.33 11.37
CA ALA A 93 -3.17 12.43 12.32
C ALA A 93 -4.61 12.86 12.69
N ASP A 94 -4.76 13.62 13.77
CA ASP A 94 -6.08 14.05 14.27
C ASP A 94 -6.88 14.87 13.24
N ASN A 95 -6.18 15.61 12.39
CA ASN A 95 -6.76 16.39 11.30
C ASN A 95 -7.21 15.53 10.10
N GLY A 96 -7.05 14.21 10.16
CA GLY A 96 -7.47 13.25 9.15
C GLY A 96 -6.43 13.01 8.04
N ASP A 97 -5.22 13.54 8.17
CA ASP A 97 -4.16 13.33 7.19
C ASP A 97 -3.43 12.00 7.43
N LEU A 98 -3.26 11.21 6.37
CA LEU A 98 -2.48 9.99 6.38
C LEU A 98 -1.01 10.31 6.08
N THR A 99 -0.10 9.83 6.90
CA THR A 99 1.35 9.96 6.70
C THR A 99 1.97 8.59 6.56
N VAL A 100 2.78 8.41 5.51
CA VAL A 100 3.59 7.22 5.26
C VAL A 100 5.06 7.56 5.45
N ASP A 101 5.75 6.85 6.34
CA ASP A 101 7.19 7.02 6.56
C ASP A 101 8.00 5.99 5.76
N LEU A 102 8.62 6.46 4.67
CA LEU A 102 9.44 5.62 3.76
C LEU A 102 10.83 5.29 4.32
N ASN A 103 11.21 5.85 5.48
CA ASN A 103 12.48 5.57 6.13
C ASN A 103 12.33 4.64 7.35
N ALA A 104 11.09 4.39 7.78
CA ALA A 104 10.78 3.51 8.89
C ALA A 104 10.06 2.26 8.38
N PRO A 105 10.71 1.08 8.37
CA PRO A 105 9.98 -0.16 8.16
C PRO A 105 8.90 -0.29 9.24
N ALA A 106 7.70 -0.74 8.85
CA ALA A 106 6.68 -1.07 9.84
C ALA A 106 7.21 -2.23 10.68
N ALA A 107 7.12 -2.12 12.01
CA ALA A 107 7.38 -3.27 12.88
C ALA A 107 6.41 -4.38 12.46
N GLY A 108 6.94 -5.56 12.13
CA GLY A 108 6.12 -6.74 11.88
C GLY A 108 5.30 -7.08 13.13
N PRO A 109 4.13 -7.71 12.97
CA PRO A 109 3.38 -8.26 14.10
C PRO A 109 4.19 -9.33 14.86
#